data_AF-A0A848XKD3-F1
#
_entry.id   AF-A0A848XKD3-F1
#
_cell.length_a   1.000
_cell.length_b   1.000
_cell.length_c   1.000
_cell.angle_alpha   90.00
_cell.angle_beta   90.00
_cell.angle_gamma   90.00
#
_symmetry.space_group_name_H-M   'P 1'
#
loop_
_entity.id
_entity.type
_entity.pdbx_description
1 polymer ?
#
loop_
_entity_poly.entity_id
_entity_poly.type
_entity_poly.pdbx_seq_one_letter_code
_entity_poly.pdbx_strand_id
1 'polypeptide(L)'
;IWGGAARVGGGVSVLLGATMYTVWSQSNANEKVYTLSVLIIAAVTWLAVRWRDRAHEPGSERLLLWAVYLMVLGTTNHLMSALPGVALGLLVLMSRWRPLVSPAFLSRLVVVAALALSFNFFLPIRAAERPVVNEGDSTCAQLGEAAVAIYTMGKAGCPALASSLRREQYQKPPLSMRMAPLGHQLLNYFQYLDWQWARGLHPDELPGSARTPLTLAFLVLAGMGLWVAVRSDRPIGVYLVALLVTVSLGLVYYLNFKFGYSLAPEITDRAAHEVRERDYFFIASFVFWGLLAGIGLTWCWHNVSQRMANPRMALPILLVAFIPLAANWQWASRSGDYAARDWAYDLLMSVEPYGVLFTNGDNDTFPLWYLQEVEGIRRDVTVAVVQYLFTDWYAGQLIELTQPDRQRPYEPIVPGLYEERPPPASPILSLTPEQISQIGDGPVGPGFSVRFGNVSVEYPEGMFLGRGHFLVLAIIAASGHERPIYFAGSGGEMQTVGLSPWGVNQGLVTKLVMRDLDGEAPPGFVATQVPGIGWLDVPRTRRLVDDVYTYRGIRERDVWADNATLNIPAQYYFMLGALSEAAARAGNMEEAQRYADMRDEFLVVAQGGAEAPRSY
;
A
#
# COMPACT_ATOMS: atom_id res chain seq x y z
N ILE A 1 -10.68 2.42 45.81
CA ILE A 1 -9.23 2.25 45.53
C ILE A 1 -9.01 1.33 44.32
N TRP A 2 -9.58 0.13 44.28
CA TRP A 2 -9.48 -0.82 43.14
C TRP A 2 -9.92 -0.27 41.77
N GLY A 3 -10.99 0.52 41.72
CA GLY A 3 -11.46 1.15 40.48
C GLY A 3 -10.54 2.24 39.90
N GLY A 4 -9.60 2.78 40.70
CA GLY A 4 -8.62 3.77 40.24
C GLY A 4 -7.45 3.12 39.51
N ALA A 5 -6.86 2.07 40.11
CA ALA A 5 -5.73 1.36 39.52
C ALA A 5 -6.09 0.65 38.20
N ALA A 6 -7.30 0.08 38.11
CA ALA A 6 -7.76 -0.54 36.87
C ALA A 6 -7.92 0.48 35.72
N ARG A 7 -8.42 1.69 36.01
CA ARG A 7 -8.51 2.77 35.00
C ARG A 7 -7.14 3.27 34.57
N VAL A 8 -6.21 3.43 35.52
CA VAL A 8 -4.81 3.77 35.21
C VAL A 8 -4.21 2.70 34.29
N GLY A 9 -4.41 1.42 34.63
CA GLY A 9 -3.90 0.33 33.79
C GLY A 9 -4.51 0.30 32.39
N GLY A 10 -5.82 0.53 32.27
CA GLY A 10 -6.46 0.68 30.98
C GLY A 10 -5.86 1.84 30.16
N GLY A 11 -5.64 3.00 30.78
CA GLY A 11 -5.01 4.15 30.12
C GLY A 11 -3.57 3.89 29.68
N VAL A 12 -2.77 3.24 30.53
CA VAL A 12 -1.37 2.88 30.24
C VAL A 12 -1.28 1.87 29.11
N SER A 13 -2.12 0.82 29.13
CA SER A 13 -2.19 -0.15 28.04
C SER A 13 -2.60 0.49 26.71
N VAL A 14 -3.60 1.37 26.71
CA VAL A 14 -4.02 2.08 25.50
C VAL A 14 -2.91 2.99 24.98
N LEU A 15 -2.25 3.77 25.86
CA LEU A 15 -1.14 4.64 25.45
C LEU A 15 -0.02 3.84 24.79
N LEU A 16 0.44 2.75 25.42
CA LEU A 16 1.48 1.90 24.85
C LEU A 16 1.04 1.23 23.55
N GLY A 17 -0.16 0.65 23.50
CA GLY A 17 -0.67 -0.01 22.30
C GLY A 17 -0.88 0.93 21.12
N ALA A 18 -1.37 2.15 21.36
CA ALA A 18 -1.68 3.12 20.31
C ALA A 18 -0.43 3.85 19.77
N THR A 19 0.63 3.97 20.58
CA THR A 19 1.85 4.73 20.22
C THR A 19 2.98 3.85 19.72
N MET A 20 2.71 2.57 19.51
CA MET A 20 3.60 1.70 18.76
C MET A 20 3.76 2.18 17.32
N TYR A 21 4.99 2.11 16.80
CA TYR A 21 5.35 2.69 15.50
C TYR A 21 4.37 2.33 14.38
N THR A 22 4.18 1.04 14.08
CA THR A 22 3.31 0.60 12.98
C THR A 22 1.85 0.92 13.25
N VAL A 23 1.40 0.84 14.50
CA VAL A 23 0.01 1.12 14.88
C VAL A 23 -0.32 2.58 14.60
N TRP A 24 0.57 3.47 15.05
CA TRP A 24 0.39 4.91 14.87
C TRP A 24 0.58 5.33 13.42
N SER A 25 1.65 4.87 12.75
CA SER A 25 1.93 5.24 11.37
C SER A 25 0.81 4.82 10.42
N GLN A 26 0.30 3.60 10.56
CA GLN A 26 -0.80 3.08 9.73
C GLN A 26 -2.15 3.74 10.05
N SER A 27 -2.34 4.23 11.29
CA SER A 27 -3.54 4.98 11.64
C SER A 27 -3.58 6.37 11.01
N ASN A 28 -2.41 6.97 10.73
CA ASN A 28 -2.32 8.30 10.11
C ASN A 28 -2.24 8.25 8.59
N ALA A 29 -1.60 7.21 8.02
CA ALA A 29 -1.56 7.02 6.57
C ALA A 29 -2.92 6.55 6.04
N ASN A 30 -3.68 5.78 6.85
CA ASN A 30 -4.93 5.11 6.50
C ASN A 30 -4.91 4.47 5.10
N GLU A 31 -3.74 3.99 4.67
CA GLU A 31 -3.51 3.49 3.31
C GLU A 31 -4.22 2.14 3.08
N LYS A 32 -4.66 1.47 4.16
CA LYS A 32 -5.16 0.09 4.15
C LYS A 32 -6.24 -0.22 5.17
N VAL A 33 -6.86 -1.37 4.95
CA VAL A 33 -7.99 -1.96 5.67
C VAL A 33 -7.69 -2.51 7.08
N TYR A 34 -6.44 -2.54 7.52
CA TYR A 34 -6.04 -3.30 8.72
C TYR A 34 -6.39 -2.63 10.05
N THR A 35 -6.36 -1.30 10.12
CA THR A 35 -6.73 -0.54 11.34
C THR A 35 -8.19 -0.79 11.73
N LEU A 36 -9.07 -0.89 10.73
CA LEU A 36 -10.47 -1.31 10.92
C LEU A 36 -10.56 -2.76 11.42
N SER A 37 -9.75 -3.69 10.89
CA SER A 37 -9.68 -5.06 11.43
C SER A 37 -9.23 -5.09 12.88
N VAL A 38 -8.26 -4.26 13.28
CA VAL A 38 -7.84 -4.15 14.69
C VAL A 38 -8.99 -3.65 15.58
N LEU A 39 -9.74 -2.65 15.13
CA LEU A 39 -10.93 -2.18 15.85
C LEU A 39 -11.96 -3.30 16.04
N ILE A 40 -12.20 -4.11 15.00
CA ILE A 40 -13.10 -5.27 15.06
C ILE A 40 -12.57 -6.32 16.05
N ILE A 41 -11.27 -6.65 16.00
CA ILE A 41 -10.64 -7.57 16.95
C ILE A 41 -10.80 -7.07 18.39
N ALA A 42 -10.61 -5.77 18.64
CA ALA A 42 -10.79 -5.16 19.96
C ALA A 42 -12.26 -5.23 20.42
N ALA A 43 -13.22 -4.92 19.53
CA ALA A 43 -14.65 -5.01 19.83
C ALA A 43 -15.10 -6.45 20.12
N VAL A 44 -14.61 -7.43 19.35
CA VAL A 44 -14.83 -8.86 19.57
C VAL A 44 -14.24 -9.30 20.91
N THR A 45 -13.02 -8.87 21.22
CA THR A 45 -12.38 -9.14 22.52
C THR A 45 -13.21 -8.58 23.67
N TRP A 46 -13.67 -7.34 23.54
CA TRP A 46 -14.54 -6.71 24.55
C TRP A 46 -15.86 -7.47 24.72
N LEU A 47 -16.55 -7.83 23.62
CA LEU A 47 -17.77 -8.63 23.66
C LEU A 47 -17.54 -10.00 24.30
N ALA A 48 -16.41 -10.65 24.00
CA ALA A 48 -16.03 -11.95 24.56
C ALA A 48 -15.86 -11.88 26.09
N VAL A 49 -15.13 -10.87 26.59
CA VAL A 49 -14.97 -10.62 28.04
C VAL A 49 -16.34 -10.33 28.67
N ARG A 50 -17.14 -9.46 28.06
CA ARG A 50 -18.47 -9.09 28.56
C ARG A 50 -19.46 -10.25 28.58
N TRP A 51 -19.40 -11.12 27.58
CA TRP A 51 -20.18 -12.36 27.55
C TRP A 51 -19.78 -13.25 28.70
N ARG A 52 -18.47 -13.46 28.88
CA ARG A 52 -17.94 -14.33 29.91
C ARG A 52 -18.34 -13.87 31.32
N ASP A 53 -18.30 -12.57 31.59
CA ASP A 53 -18.73 -12.01 32.88
C ASP A 53 -20.23 -12.23 33.15
N ARG A 54 -21.02 -12.42 32.08
CA ARG A 54 -22.49 -12.57 32.12
C ARG A 54 -22.94 -13.95 31.64
N ALA A 55 -22.04 -14.93 31.57
CA ALA A 55 -22.31 -16.19 30.86
C ALA A 55 -23.47 -17.00 31.46
N HIS A 56 -23.81 -16.73 32.73
CA HIS A 56 -24.93 -17.34 33.44
C HIS A 56 -26.26 -16.57 33.29
N GLU A 57 -26.23 -15.32 32.84
CA GLU A 57 -27.43 -14.50 32.64
C GLU A 57 -28.24 -14.98 31.42
N PRO A 58 -29.58 -15.07 31.51
CA PRO A 58 -30.43 -15.34 30.36
C PRO A 58 -30.22 -14.32 29.24
N GLY A 59 -30.10 -14.81 27.99
CA GLY A 59 -29.93 -13.95 26.82
C GLY A 59 -28.51 -13.38 26.62
N SER A 60 -27.54 -13.72 27.49
CA SER A 60 -26.13 -13.31 27.32
C SER A 60 -25.52 -13.77 26.00
N GLU A 61 -26.00 -14.88 25.42
CA GLU A 61 -25.60 -15.42 24.12
C GLU A 61 -25.66 -14.40 22.96
N ARG A 62 -26.49 -13.34 23.08
CA ARG A 62 -26.51 -12.24 22.10
C ARG A 62 -25.15 -11.57 21.91
N LEU A 63 -24.31 -11.54 22.94
CA LEU A 63 -22.97 -10.97 22.88
C LEU A 63 -22.04 -11.82 22.00
N LEU A 64 -22.20 -13.15 22.02
CA LEU A 64 -21.50 -14.04 21.09
C LEU A 64 -22.01 -13.89 19.66
N LEU A 65 -23.32 -13.73 19.46
CA LEU A 65 -23.89 -13.45 18.14
C LEU A 65 -23.33 -12.14 17.57
N TRP A 66 -23.25 -11.08 18.38
CA TRP A 66 -22.60 -9.83 17.97
C TRP A 66 -21.12 -10.00 17.67
N ALA A 67 -20.39 -10.76 18.48
CA ALA A 67 -18.97 -11.03 18.23
C ALA A 67 -18.76 -11.72 16.88
N VAL A 68 -19.53 -12.78 16.59
CA VAL A 68 -19.43 -13.48 15.31
C VAL A 68 -19.92 -12.61 14.14
N TYR A 69 -21.02 -11.86 14.32
CA TYR A 69 -21.49 -10.91 13.32
C TYR A 69 -20.39 -9.91 12.92
N LEU A 70 -19.73 -9.28 13.91
CA LEU A 70 -18.65 -8.33 13.66
C LEU A 70 -17.44 -8.98 13.01
N MET A 71 -17.07 -10.22 13.38
CA MET A 71 -15.99 -10.94 12.73
C MET A 71 -16.29 -11.19 11.24
N VAL A 72 -17.49 -11.73 10.94
CA VAL A 72 -17.91 -12.05 9.57
C VAL A 72 -18.09 -10.78 8.74
N LEU A 73 -18.70 -9.74 9.31
CA LEU A 73 -18.81 -8.44 8.66
C LEU A 73 -17.41 -7.88 8.38
N GLY A 74 -16.51 -7.99 9.36
CA GLY A 74 -15.13 -7.60 9.19
C GLY A 74 -14.39 -8.33 8.07
N THR A 75 -14.78 -9.57 7.71
CA THR A 75 -14.18 -10.29 6.58
C THR A 75 -14.58 -9.73 5.21
N THR A 76 -15.70 -9.00 5.11
CA THR A 76 -16.08 -8.33 3.86
C THR A 76 -15.17 -7.13 3.56
N ASN A 77 -14.48 -6.61 4.59
CA ASN A 77 -13.39 -5.65 4.47
C ASN A 77 -12.02 -6.35 4.38
N HIS A 78 -11.70 -7.22 5.36
CA HIS A 78 -10.43 -7.97 5.38
C HIS A 78 -10.47 -9.21 6.28
N LEU A 79 -9.86 -10.31 5.83
CA LEU A 79 -9.84 -11.61 6.53
C LEU A 79 -9.20 -11.58 7.92
N MET A 80 -8.33 -10.59 8.20
CA MET A 80 -7.72 -10.38 9.52
C MET A 80 -8.77 -10.26 10.64
N SER A 81 -9.95 -9.75 10.33
CA SER A 81 -11.06 -9.61 11.29
C SER A 81 -11.56 -10.94 11.87
N ALA A 82 -11.27 -12.07 11.20
CA ALA A 82 -11.65 -13.41 11.65
C ALA A 82 -10.61 -14.08 12.59
N LEU A 83 -9.41 -13.49 12.73
CA LEU A 83 -8.33 -14.07 13.53
C LEU A 83 -8.68 -14.35 15.01
N PRO A 84 -9.59 -13.60 15.69
CA PRO A 84 -9.99 -13.92 17.06
C PRO A 84 -10.80 -15.21 17.22
N GLY A 85 -11.21 -15.85 16.13
CA GLY A 85 -12.16 -16.97 16.17
C GLY A 85 -11.71 -18.16 17.00
N VAL A 86 -10.43 -18.55 16.89
CA VAL A 86 -9.87 -19.65 17.70
C VAL A 86 -9.89 -19.29 19.19
N ALA A 87 -9.45 -18.07 19.53
CA ALA A 87 -9.46 -17.60 20.91
C ALA A 87 -10.89 -17.53 21.48
N LEU A 88 -11.84 -17.01 20.71
CA LEU A 88 -13.25 -16.93 21.09
C LEU A 88 -13.85 -18.33 21.32
N GLY A 89 -13.56 -19.28 20.42
CA GLY A 89 -14.01 -20.67 20.56
C GLY A 89 -13.48 -21.32 21.85
N LEU A 90 -12.18 -21.16 22.15
CA LEU A 90 -11.58 -21.65 23.40
C LEU A 90 -12.21 -21.01 24.64
N LEU A 91 -12.47 -19.70 24.61
CA LEU A 91 -13.14 -19.01 25.72
C LEU A 91 -14.54 -19.57 25.97
N VAL A 92 -15.32 -19.80 24.91
CA VAL A 92 -16.66 -20.39 25.01
C VAL A 92 -16.61 -21.80 25.56
N LEU A 93 -15.70 -22.65 25.05
CA LEU A 93 -15.51 -24.02 25.53
C LEU A 93 -15.15 -24.07 27.03
N MET A 94 -14.24 -23.20 27.47
CA MET A 94 -13.79 -23.16 28.87
C MET A 94 -14.79 -22.52 29.83
N SER A 95 -15.62 -21.58 29.35
CA SER A 95 -16.57 -20.85 30.19
C SER A 95 -17.94 -21.52 30.22
N ARG A 96 -18.52 -21.78 29.04
CA ARG A 96 -19.83 -22.41 28.88
C ARG A 96 -20.01 -22.90 27.45
N TRP A 97 -19.82 -24.20 27.22
CA TRP A 97 -19.88 -24.81 25.87
C TRP A 97 -21.29 -24.93 25.27
N ARG A 98 -22.35 -24.91 26.09
CA ARG A 98 -23.75 -25.16 25.66
C ARG A 98 -24.24 -24.35 24.44
N PRO A 99 -23.90 -23.05 24.27
CA PRO A 99 -24.30 -22.30 23.07
C PRO A 99 -23.82 -22.96 21.77
N LEU A 100 -22.65 -23.61 21.76
CA LEU A 100 -22.06 -24.24 20.56
C LEU A 100 -22.87 -25.42 20.03
N VAL A 101 -23.76 -26.00 20.83
CA VAL A 101 -24.59 -27.15 20.43
C VAL A 101 -26.09 -26.84 20.46
N SER A 102 -26.47 -25.62 20.82
CA SER A 102 -27.87 -25.22 20.92
C SER A 102 -28.46 -24.95 19.53
N PRO A 103 -29.49 -25.68 19.08
CA PRO A 103 -30.09 -25.45 17.76
C PRO A 103 -30.62 -24.02 17.58
N ALA A 104 -31.17 -23.43 18.66
CA ALA A 104 -31.66 -22.06 18.65
C ALA A 104 -30.55 -21.01 18.56
N PHE A 105 -29.36 -21.31 19.11
CA PHE A 105 -28.20 -20.43 18.95
C PHE A 105 -27.63 -20.58 17.54
N LEU A 106 -27.45 -21.82 17.07
CA LEU A 106 -26.89 -22.12 15.75
C LEU A 106 -27.74 -21.56 14.60
N SER A 107 -29.07 -21.62 14.70
CA SER A 107 -29.95 -21.01 13.69
C SER A 107 -29.80 -19.49 13.63
N ARG A 108 -29.74 -18.82 14.78
CA ARG A 108 -29.46 -17.37 14.86
C ARG A 108 -28.06 -17.03 14.34
N LEU A 109 -27.08 -17.88 14.63
CA LEU A 109 -25.70 -17.74 14.14
C LEU A 109 -25.64 -17.73 12.61
N VAL A 110 -26.35 -18.67 11.97
CA VAL A 110 -26.45 -18.73 10.50
C VAL A 110 -27.08 -17.44 9.95
N VAL A 111 -28.17 -16.97 10.56
CA VAL A 111 -28.85 -15.73 10.12
C VAL A 111 -27.93 -14.51 10.24
N VAL A 112 -27.24 -14.32 11.37
CA VAL A 112 -26.33 -13.17 11.53
C VAL A 112 -25.11 -13.27 10.63
N ALA A 113 -24.57 -14.48 10.40
CA ALA A 113 -23.46 -14.67 9.47
C ALA A 113 -23.88 -14.39 8.01
N ALA A 114 -25.07 -14.84 7.60
CA ALA A 114 -25.61 -14.54 6.27
C ALA A 114 -25.83 -13.02 6.10
N LEU A 115 -26.42 -12.35 7.09
CA LEU A 115 -26.61 -10.90 7.08
C LEU A 115 -25.28 -10.13 7.03
N ALA A 116 -24.25 -10.63 7.71
CA ALA A 116 -22.93 -10.01 7.65
C ALA A 116 -22.28 -10.19 6.27
N LEU A 117 -22.33 -11.40 5.69
CA LEU A 117 -21.79 -11.69 4.36
C LEU A 117 -22.51 -10.94 3.25
N SER A 118 -23.78 -10.57 3.43
CA SER A 118 -24.53 -9.81 2.43
C SER A 118 -23.92 -8.43 2.16
N PHE A 119 -23.02 -7.91 2.99
CA PHE A 119 -22.29 -6.68 2.68
C PHE A 119 -21.38 -6.81 1.45
N ASN A 120 -20.99 -8.03 1.05
CA ASN A 120 -20.28 -8.25 -0.21
C ASN A 120 -21.14 -7.97 -1.45
N PHE A 121 -22.47 -7.83 -1.34
CA PHE A 121 -23.30 -7.36 -2.46
C PHE A 121 -22.95 -5.93 -2.89
N PHE A 122 -22.26 -5.15 -2.04
CA PHE A 122 -21.74 -3.85 -2.43
C PHE A 122 -20.84 -3.93 -3.66
N LEU A 123 -20.02 -4.98 -3.80
CA LEU A 123 -19.07 -5.14 -4.92
C LEU A 123 -19.78 -5.18 -6.29
N PRO A 124 -20.69 -6.14 -6.57
CA PRO A 124 -21.38 -6.19 -7.86
C PRO A 124 -22.33 -5.01 -8.07
N ILE A 125 -22.94 -4.46 -7.01
CA ILE A 125 -23.81 -3.28 -7.11
C ILE A 125 -23.00 -2.06 -7.55
N ARG A 126 -21.87 -1.79 -6.89
CA ARG A 126 -20.98 -0.68 -7.27
C ARG A 126 -20.44 -0.88 -8.68
N ALA A 127 -20.02 -2.09 -9.04
CA ALA A 127 -19.46 -2.37 -10.37
C ALA A 127 -20.48 -2.10 -11.49
N ALA A 128 -21.76 -2.45 -11.27
CA ALA A 128 -22.84 -2.22 -12.23
C ALA A 128 -23.10 -0.72 -12.54
N GLU A 129 -22.74 0.19 -11.62
CA GLU A 129 -22.82 1.64 -11.84
C GLU A 129 -21.69 2.18 -12.73
N ARG A 130 -20.77 1.31 -13.19
CA ARG A 130 -19.64 1.63 -14.09
C ARG A 130 -18.81 2.84 -13.61
N PRO A 131 -18.29 2.81 -12.38
CA PRO A 131 -17.42 3.86 -11.88
C PRO A 131 -16.15 3.97 -12.73
N VAL A 132 -15.54 5.16 -12.76
CA VAL A 132 -14.29 5.40 -13.52
C VAL A 132 -13.18 4.43 -13.11
N VAL A 133 -13.12 4.08 -11.82
CA VAL A 133 -12.26 3.01 -11.29
C VAL A 133 -13.15 1.83 -10.88
N ASN A 134 -13.16 0.79 -11.72
CA ASN A 134 -13.97 -0.43 -11.54
C ASN A 134 -13.07 -1.67 -11.40
N GLU A 135 -12.20 -1.65 -10.39
CA GLU A 135 -11.19 -2.69 -10.19
C GLU A 135 -11.82 -4.10 -10.10
N GLY A 136 -11.37 -4.99 -10.99
CA GLY A 136 -11.82 -6.38 -11.08
C GLY A 136 -13.19 -6.60 -11.74
N ASP A 137 -13.90 -5.52 -12.13
CA ASP A 137 -15.26 -5.51 -12.71
C ASP A 137 -16.14 -6.68 -12.23
N SER A 138 -16.49 -6.65 -10.95
CA SER A 138 -17.27 -7.72 -10.31
C SER A 138 -18.76 -7.72 -10.67
N THR A 139 -19.14 -7.10 -11.80
CA THR A 139 -20.52 -7.05 -12.29
C THR A 139 -21.04 -8.47 -12.55
N CYS A 140 -22.25 -8.74 -12.08
CA CYS A 140 -22.90 -10.04 -12.26
C CYS A 140 -24.19 -9.88 -13.07
N ALA A 141 -24.44 -10.81 -14.00
CA ALA A 141 -25.62 -10.76 -14.85
C ALA A 141 -26.93 -10.87 -14.05
N GLN A 142 -26.91 -11.66 -12.97
CA GLN A 142 -28.08 -11.90 -12.13
C GLN A 142 -27.74 -11.82 -10.64
N LEU A 143 -28.67 -11.31 -9.85
CA LEU A 143 -28.54 -11.25 -8.38
C LEU A 143 -28.35 -12.64 -7.75
N GLY A 144 -28.97 -13.68 -8.33
CA GLY A 144 -28.83 -15.05 -7.86
C GLY A 144 -27.40 -15.59 -7.95
N GLU A 145 -26.69 -15.27 -9.04
CA GLU A 145 -25.29 -15.69 -9.23
C GLU A 145 -24.35 -14.96 -8.25
N ALA A 146 -24.62 -13.68 -7.99
CA ALA A 146 -23.91 -12.91 -6.97
C ALA A 146 -24.15 -13.51 -5.57
N ALA A 147 -25.40 -13.88 -5.25
CA ALA A 147 -25.73 -14.53 -3.99
C ALA A 147 -24.98 -15.85 -3.81
N VAL A 148 -24.94 -16.69 -4.84
CA VAL A 148 -24.18 -17.95 -4.82
C VAL A 148 -22.69 -17.67 -4.61
N ALA A 149 -22.11 -16.70 -5.32
CA ALA A 149 -20.70 -16.33 -5.13
C ALA A 149 -20.41 -15.86 -3.70
N ILE A 150 -21.23 -14.98 -3.15
CA ILE A 150 -21.05 -14.43 -1.79
C ILE A 150 -21.18 -15.52 -0.73
N TYR A 151 -22.29 -16.27 -0.72
CA TYR A 151 -22.55 -17.25 0.34
C TYR A 151 -21.71 -18.52 0.22
N THR A 152 -21.05 -18.74 -0.92
CA THR A 152 -20.05 -19.81 -1.08
C THR A 152 -18.60 -19.32 -0.97
N MET A 153 -18.38 -18.02 -0.71
CA MET A 153 -17.06 -17.38 -0.66
C MET A 153 -16.26 -17.61 -1.95
N GLY A 154 -16.93 -17.41 -3.10
CA GLY A 154 -16.34 -17.49 -4.44
C GLY A 154 -16.10 -18.92 -4.95
N LYS A 155 -16.74 -19.95 -4.38
CA LYS A 155 -16.61 -21.34 -4.89
C LYS A 155 -17.47 -21.62 -6.13
N ALA A 156 -18.55 -20.85 -6.33
CA ALA A 156 -19.46 -20.96 -7.46
C ALA A 156 -20.11 -19.59 -7.76
N GLY A 157 -20.98 -19.52 -8.78
CA GLY A 157 -21.74 -18.31 -9.11
C GLY A 157 -21.03 -17.43 -10.13
N CYS A 158 -21.17 -16.11 -9.97
CA CYS A 158 -20.62 -15.08 -10.85
C CYS A 158 -19.07 -15.11 -10.88
N PRO A 159 -18.42 -15.42 -12.02
CA PRO A 159 -16.98 -15.63 -12.09
C PRO A 159 -16.12 -14.42 -11.66
N ALA A 160 -16.43 -13.22 -12.13
CA ALA A 160 -15.65 -12.01 -11.80
C ALA A 160 -15.70 -11.68 -10.30
N LEU A 161 -16.90 -11.75 -9.70
CA LEU A 161 -17.07 -11.60 -8.26
C LEU A 161 -16.38 -12.73 -7.48
N ALA A 162 -16.50 -13.98 -7.95
CA ALA A 162 -15.86 -15.12 -7.32
C ALA A 162 -14.32 -14.99 -7.30
N SER A 163 -13.72 -14.56 -8.41
CA SER A 163 -12.27 -14.31 -8.51
C SER A 163 -11.82 -13.23 -7.52
N SER A 164 -12.60 -12.14 -7.42
CA SER A 164 -12.38 -11.05 -6.46
C SER A 164 -12.45 -11.52 -5.00
N LEU A 165 -13.49 -12.28 -4.64
CA LEU A 165 -13.67 -12.84 -3.29
C LEU A 165 -12.58 -13.84 -2.92
N ARG A 166 -12.12 -14.65 -3.88
CA ARG A 166 -11.02 -15.62 -3.70
C ARG A 166 -9.64 -14.98 -3.73
N ARG A 167 -9.52 -13.72 -4.18
CA ARG A 167 -8.25 -13.03 -4.36
C ARG A 167 -7.29 -13.85 -5.24
N GLU A 168 -7.76 -14.32 -6.39
CA GLU A 168 -7.00 -15.22 -7.29
C GLU A 168 -5.64 -14.68 -7.71
N GLN A 169 -5.52 -13.36 -7.89
CA GLN A 169 -4.25 -12.72 -8.20
C GLN A 169 -3.17 -12.85 -7.10
N TYR A 170 -3.55 -13.19 -5.86
CA TYR A 170 -2.63 -13.25 -4.72
C TYR A 170 -2.43 -14.67 -4.17
N GLN A 171 -2.73 -15.71 -4.97
CA GLN A 171 -2.57 -17.08 -4.51
C GLN A 171 -1.11 -17.38 -4.15
N LYS A 172 -0.94 -18.06 -3.01
CA LYS A 172 0.36 -18.50 -2.50
C LYS A 172 0.56 -19.99 -2.75
N PRO A 173 1.80 -20.47 -2.85
CA PRO A 173 2.06 -21.90 -2.84
C PRO A 173 1.49 -22.55 -1.57
N PRO A 174 1.22 -23.87 -1.59
CA PRO A 174 0.81 -24.60 -0.40
C PRO A 174 1.74 -24.35 0.78
N LEU A 175 1.22 -24.30 2.01
CA LEU A 175 2.01 -23.96 3.22
C LEU A 175 3.17 -24.93 3.49
N SER A 176 3.13 -26.15 2.95
CA SER A 176 4.23 -27.11 2.96
C SER A 176 5.44 -26.67 2.14
N MET A 177 5.24 -25.78 1.16
CA MET A 177 6.27 -25.17 0.34
C MET A 177 6.51 -23.73 0.83
N ARG A 178 7.59 -23.53 1.59
CA ARG A 178 7.93 -22.21 2.12
C ARG A 178 8.57 -21.33 1.04
N MET A 179 8.18 -20.05 1.00
CA MET A 179 8.77 -19.07 0.08
C MET A 179 10.12 -18.52 0.57
N ALA A 180 10.40 -18.70 1.87
CA ALA A 180 11.70 -18.44 2.49
C ALA A 180 11.84 -19.37 3.73
N PRO A 181 13.06 -19.65 4.22
CA PRO A 181 13.24 -20.44 5.42
C PRO A 181 12.48 -19.84 6.61
N LEU A 182 11.88 -20.70 7.45
CA LEU A 182 11.07 -20.24 8.58
C LEU A 182 11.85 -19.33 9.55
N GLY A 183 13.16 -19.59 9.72
CA GLY A 183 14.03 -18.74 10.53
C GLY A 183 14.10 -17.29 10.01
N HIS A 184 14.18 -17.09 8.70
CA HIS A 184 14.15 -15.74 8.10
C HIS A 184 12.78 -15.08 8.27
N GLN A 185 11.69 -15.83 8.16
CA GLN A 185 10.35 -15.29 8.37
C GLN A 185 10.10 -14.90 9.84
N LEU A 186 10.65 -15.65 10.79
CA LEU A 186 10.63 -15.31 12.22
C LEU A 186 11.53 -14.09 12.52
N LEU A 187 12.71 -14.02 11.90
CA LEU A 187 13.58 -12.85 11.99
C LEU A 187 12.90 -11.60 11.43
N ASN A 188 12.19 -11.72 10.31
CA ASN A 188 11.40 -10.65 9.70
C ASN A 188 10.29 -10.16 10.64
N TYR A 189 9.58 -11.09 11.29
CA TYR A 189 8.61 -10.70 12.33
C TYR A 189 9.28 -9.98 13.50
N PHE A 190 10.44 -10.46 13.98
CA PHE A 190 11.17 -9.82 15.07
C PHE A 190 11.73 -8.44 14.68
N GLN A 191 12.18 -8.27 13.44
CA GLN A 191 12.59 -6.99 12.86
C GLN A 191 11.45 -5.97 13.01
N TYR A 192 10.25 -6.31 12.57
CA TYR A 192 9.09 -5.44 12.73
C TYR A 192 8.72 -5.20 14.19
N LEU A 193 8.83 -6.23 15.04
CA LEU A 193 8.57 -6.09 16.48
C LEU A 193 9.56 -5.13 17.17
N ASP A 194 10.82 -5.10 16.72
CA ASP A 194 11.87 -4.19 17.22
C ASP A 194 11.54 -2.71 16.95
N TRP A 195 10.83 -2.42 15.86
CA TRP A 195 10.47 -1.04 15.52
C TRP A 195 9.41 -0.45 16.44
N GLN A 196 8.60 -1.28 17.10
CA GLN A 196 7.35 -0.81 17.71
C GLN A 196 7.57 0.19 18.84
N TRP A 197 8.62 0.02 19.65
CA TRP A 197 8.75 0.77 20.89
C TRP A 197 9.55 2.06 20.76
N ALA A 198 10.47 2.14 19.78
CA ALA A 198 11.37 3.27 19.66
C ALA A 198 12.06 3.35 18.29
N ARG A 199 11.27 3.30 17.22
CA ARG A 199 11.76 3.39 15.84
C ARG A 199 12.68 4.59 15.64
N GLY A 200 12.37 5.74 16.22
CA GLY A 200 13.15 6.96 16.04
C GLY A 200 14.48 7.03 16.77
N LEU A 201 14.83 6.08 17.64
CA LEU A 201 16.17 6.04 18.24
C LEU A 201 17.24 5.58 17.25
N HIS A 202 16.85 4.81 16.24
CA HIS A 202 17.78 4.38 15.20
C HIS A 202 17.04 4.10 13.90
N PRO A 203 17.45 4.69 12.77
CA PRO A 203 16.78 4.53 11.47
C PRO A 203 16.90 3.15 10.81
N ASP A 204 17.94 2.37 11.14
CA ASP A 204 18.18 1.05 10.50
C ASP A 204 16.97 0.13 10.50
N GLU A 205 16.80 -0.60 9.41
CA GLU A 205 15.71 -1.57 9.30
C GLU A 205 15.94 -2.81 10.15
N LEU A 206 17.19 -3.20 10.36
CA LEU A 206 17.53 -4.45 11.05
C LEU A 206 17.51 -4.29 12.58
N PRO A 207 17.19 -5.38 13.32
CA PRO A 207 17.38 -5.41 14.76
C PRO A 207 18.88 -5.41 15.11
N GLY A 208 19.22 -5.04 16.35
CA GLY A 208 20.59 -5.02 16.86
C GLY A 208 21.17 -3.63 17.15
N SER A 209 20.36 -2.58 16.98
CA SER A 209 20.73 -1.20 17.34
C SER A 209 20.40 -0.87 18.80
N ALA A 210 20.53 0.41 19.19
CA ALA A 210 20.13 0.91 20.50
C ALA A 210 18.64 0.67 20.83
N ARG A 211 17.80 0.35 19.83
CA ARG A 211 16.38 0.00 20.01
C ARG A 211 16.18 -1.36 20.68
N THR A 212 17.00 -2.35 20.33
CA THR A 212 16.75 -3.75 20.71
C THR A 212 16.73 -4.02 22.21
N PRO A 213 17.64 -3.44 23.03
CA PRO A 213 17.53 -3.56 24.48
C PRO A 213 16.19 -3.05 25.04
N LEU A 214 15.66 -1.95 24.46
CA LEU A 214 14.37 -1.40 24.86
C LEU A 214 13.21 -2.31 24.43
N THR A 215 13.26 -2.85 23.21
CA THR A 215 12.32 -3.88 22.74
C THR A 215 12.26 -5.05 23.71
N LEU A 216 13.41 -5.60 24.12
CA LEU A 216 13.47 -6.72 25.06
C LEU A 216 12.88 -6.36 26.43
N ALA A 217 13.13 -5.15 26.94
CA ALA A 217 12.55 -4.68 28.19
C ALA A 217 11.00 -4.62 28.13
N PHE A 218 10.44 -4.13 27.02
CA PHE A 218 8.99 -4.11 26.84
C PHE A 218 8.39 -5.51 26.60
N LEU A 219 9.10 -6.43 25.96
CA LEU A 219 8.67 -7.82 25.86
C LEU A 219 8.64 -8.52 27.22
N VAL A 220 9.58 -8.20 28.11
CA VAL A 220 9.54 -8.65 29.51
C VAL A 220 8.30 -8.10 30.22
N LEU A 221 8.01 -6.80 30.08
CA LEU A 221 6.77 -6.21 30.64
C LEU A 221 5.51 -6.89 30.07
N ALA A 222 5.47 -7.17 28.78
CA ALA A 222 4.34 -7.85 28.16
C ALA A 222 4.20 -9.30 28.64
N GLY A 223 5.30 -10.02 28.80
CA GLY A 223 5.32 -11.35 29.41
C GLY A 223 4.79 -11.33 30.84
N MET A 224 5.17 -10.33 31.65
CA MET A 224 4.59 -10.11 32.98
C MET A 224 3.09 -9.83 32.91
N GLY A 225 2.65 -8.97 31.98
CA GLY A 225 1.23 -8.66 31.80
C GLY A 225 0.40 -9.89 31.43
N LEU A 226 0.91 -10.72 30.52
CA LEU A 226 0.28 -11.99 30.14
C LEU A 226 0.23 -12.96 31.33
N TRP A 227 1.31 -13.07 32.08
CA TRP A 227 1.36 -13.88 33.30
C TRP A 227 0.32 -13.42 34.34
N VAL A 228 0.21 -12.11 34.58
CA VAL A 228 -0.81 -11.52 35.46
C VAL A 228 -2.20 -11.88 34.98
N ALA A 229 -2.48 -11.74 33.68
CA ALA A 229 -3.80 -12.06 33.13
C ALA A 229 -4.16 -13.55 33.32
N VAL A 230 -3.24 -14.46 33.02
CA VAL A 230 -3.43 -15.91 33.19
C VAL A 230 -3.63 -16.30 34.66
N ARG A 231 -2.88 -15.67 35.58
CA ARG A 231 -3.00 -15.94 37.02
C ARG A 231 -4.27 -15.37 37.63
N SER A 232 -4.71 -14.21 37.14
CA SER A 232 -5.93 -13.56 37.62
C SER A 232 -7.17 -14.31 37.13
N ASP A 233 -7.14 -14.77 35.88
CA ASP A 233 -8.31 -15.30 35.23
C ASP A 233 -7.96 -16.32 34.14
N ARG A 234 -8.15 -17.61 34.42
CA ARG A 234 -7.68 -18.67 33.52
C ARG A 234 -8.39 -18.66 32.14
N PRO A 235 -9.73 -18.59 32.03
CA PRO A 235 -10.39 -18.51 30.72
C PRO A 235 -9.97 -17.29 29.89
N ILE A 236 -9.91 -16.11 30.51
CA ILE A 236 -9.45 -14.89 29.81
C ILE A 236 -7.97 -15.00 29.45
N GLY A 237 -7.14 -15.55 30.35
CA GLY A 237 -5.74 -15.82 30.08
C GLY A 237 -5.52 -16.71 28.87
N VAL A 238 -6.27 -17.81 28.74
CA VAL A 238 -6.21 -18.69 27.56
C VAL A 238 -6.68 -17.98 26.29
N TYR A 239 -7.75 -17.18 26.37
CA TYR A 239 -8.18 -16.34 25.25
C TYR A 239 -7.04 -15.43 24.77
N LEU A 240 -6.38 -14.72 25.70
CA LEU A 240 -5.28 -13.81 25.37
C LEU A 240 -4.07 -14.55 24.79
N VAL A 241 -3.68 -15.69 25.37
CA VAL A 241 -2.58 -16.52 24.81
C VAL A 241 -2.91 -17.00 23.40
N ALA A 242 -4.11 -17.54 23.19
CA ALA A 242 -4.54 -18.04 21.89
C ALA A 242 -4.55 -16.91 20.85
N LEU A 243 -5.09 -15.75 21.20
CA LEU A 243 -5.09 -14.58 20.32
C LEU A 243 -3.66 -14.16 19.97
N LEU A 244 -2.75 -14.05 20.96
CA LEU A 244 -1.34 -13.66 20.75
C LEU A 244 -0.66 -14.61 19.77
N VAL A 245 -0.84 -15.92 19.97
CA VAL A 245 -0.27 -16.95 19.08
C VAL A 245 -0.84 -16.81 17.67
N THR A 246 -2.15 -16.62 17.52
CA THR A 246 -2.80 -16.50 16.20
C THR A 246 -2.33 -15.27 15.44
N VAL A 247 -2.31 -14.09 16.08
CA VAL A 247 -1.93 -12.83 15.39
C VAL A 247 -0.42 -12.67 15.21
N SER A 248 0.39 -13.50 15.89
CA SER A 248 1.85 -13.47 15.81
C SER A 248 2.38 -14.69 15.05
N LEU A 249 2.77 -15.76 15.74
CA LEU A 249 3.43 -16.93 15.16
C LEU A 249 2.54 -17.67 14.14
N GLY A 250 1.24 -17.77 14.41
CA GLY A 250 0.28 -18.37 13.49
C GLY A 250 0.21 -17.60 12.17
N LEU A 251 0.28 -16.27 12.25
CA LEU A 251 0.26 -15.40 11.08
C LEU A 251 1.59 -15.45 10.31
N VAL A 252 2.75 -15.53 10.98
CA VAL A 252 4.05 -15.77 10.31
C VAL A 252 4.02 -17.05 9.50
N TYR A 253 3.49 -18.12 10.11
CA TYR A 253 3.35 -19.40 9.42
C TYR A 253 2.38 -19.29 8.23
N TYR A 254 1.19 -18.72 8.42
CA TYR A 254 0.16 -18.62 7.39
C TYR A 254 0.56 -17.70 6.22
N LEU A 255 1.15 -16.54 6.52
CA LEU A 255 1.49 -15.57 5.48
C LEU A 255 2.59 -16.08 4.56
N ASN A 256 3.53 -16.91 5.05
CA ASN A 256 4.57 -17.52 4.22
C ASN A 256 5.27 -16.50 3.30
N PHE A 257 5.77 -15.41 3.88
CA PHE A 257 6.45 -14.36 3.12
C PHE A 257 7.74 -14.86 2.46
N LYS A 258 8.14 -14.18 1.38
CA LYS A 258 9.49 -14.24 0.82
C LYS A 258 10.50 -13.70 1.84
N PHE A 259 11.77 -13.57 1.44
CA PHE A 259 12.74 -12.82 2.25
C PHE A 259 12.20 -11.40 2.50
N GLY A 260 12.39 -10.88 3.72
CA GLY A 260 12.01 -9.50 4.04
C GLY A 260 12.74 -8.52 3.11
N TYR A 261 12.17 -7.33 2.90
CA TYR A 261 12.72 -6.37 1.94
C TYR A 261 14.16 -5.99 2.27
N SER A 262 14.46 -5.75 3.55
CA SER A 262 15.82 -5.40 4.03
C SER A 262 16.62 -6.57 4.59
N LEU A 263 16.10 -7.80 4.55
CA LEU A 263 16.77 -9.00 5.08
C LEU A 263 17.46 -9.78 3.98
N ALA A 264 18.54 -10.50 4.31
CA ALA A 264 19.32 -11.32 3.37
C ALA A 264 19.85 -10.53 2.15
N PRO A 265 20.55 -9.39 2.35
CA PRO A 265 21.03 -8.53 1.25
C PRO A 265 22.02 -9.23 0.31
N GLU A 266 22.61 -10.35 0.74
CA GLU A 266 23.43 -11.23 -0.09
C GLU A 266 22.66 -11.89 -1.25
N ILE A 267 21.32 -11.95 -1.17
CA ILE A 267 20.45 -12.45 -2.23
C ILE A 267 20.08 -11.27 -3.14
N THR A 268 20.75 -11.19 -4.28
CA THR A 268 20.57 -10.06 -5.21
C THR A 268 19.34 -10.17 -6.10
N ASP A 269 18.72 -11.36 -6.18
CA ASP A 269 17.49 -11.55 -6.94
C ASP A 269 16.31 -10.89 -6.22
N ARG A 270 15.85 -9.74 -6.73
CA ARG A 270 14.70 -9.00 -6.18
C ARG A 270 13.42 -9.84 -6.17
N ALA A 271 13.25 -10.80 -7.08
CA ALA A 271 12.07 -11.65 -7.11
C ALA A 271 12.01 -12.59 -5.89
N ALA A 272 13.14 -12.84 -5.22
CA ALA A 272 13.22 -13.62 -4.00
C ALA A 272 12.81 -12.82 -2.73
N HIS A 273 12.63 -11.50 -2.83
CA HIS A 273 12.25 -10.64 -1.70
C HIS A 273 10.81 -10.15 -1.81
N GLU A 274 10.27 -9.72 -0.67
CA GLU A 274 9.09 -8.85 -0.67
C GLU A 274 9.46 -7.48 -1.24
N VAL A 275 8.53 -6.86 -1.99
CA VAL A 275 8.77 -5.59 -2.69
C VAL A 275 8.94 -4.38 -1.77
N ARG A 276 8.58 -4.52 -0.50
CA ARG A 276 8.69 -3.52 0.57
C ARG A 276 8.46 -4.18 1.93
N GLU A 277 8.67 -3.43 2.98
CA GLU A 277 8.37 -3.87 4.34
C GLU A 277 6.86 -4.05 4.56
N ARG A 278 6.51 -5.10 5.30
CA ARG A 278 5.13 -5.60 5.47
C ARG A 278 4.71 -5.74 6.93
N ASP A 279 5.29 -4.92 7.79
CA ASP A 279 4.99 -4.81 9.23
C ASP A 279 3.49 -4.69 9.53
N TYR A 280 2.75 -3.92 8.71
CA TYR A 280 1.31 -3.70 8.86
C TYR A 280 0.45 -4.97 8.82
N PHE A 281 0.93 -6.09 8.27
CA PHE A 281 0.23 -7.38 8.38
C PHE A 281 0.16 -7.89 9.83
N PHE A 282 1.08 -7.46 10.69
CA PHE A 282 1.17 -7.85 12.09
C PHE A 282 0.65 -6.76 13.04
N ILE A 283 -0.02 -5.72 12.54
CA ILE A 283 -0.51 -4.60 13.35
C ILE A 283 -1.34 -5.05 14.58
N ALA A 284 -2.17 -6.08 14.43
CA ALA A 284 -2.95 -6.66 15.53
C ALA A 284 -2.05 -7.31 16.60
N SER A 285 -0.94 -7.92 16.20
CA SER A 285 0.08 -8.45 17.12
C SER A 285 0.74 -7.33 17.92
N PHE A 286 1.14 -6.26 17.24
CA PHE A 286 1.83 -5.15 17.88
C PHE A 286 0.95 -4.47 18.93
N VAL A 287 -0.25 -4.02 18.56
CA VAL A 287 -1.21 -3.45 19.53
C VAL A 287 -1.35 -4.35 20.75
N PHE A 288 -1.44 -5.67 20.52
CA PHE A 288 -1.63 -6.61 21.60
C PHE A 288 -0.40 -6.76 22.50
N TRP A 289 0.82 -6.77 21.96
CA TRP A 289 2.05 -6.66 22.74
C TRP A 289 2.09 -5.37 23.58
N GLY A 290 1.67 -4.24 23.00
CA GLY A 290 1.53 -2.95 23.70
C GLY A 290 0.56 -3.00 24.88
N LEU A 291 -0.62 -3.57 24.66
CA LEU A 291 -1.64 -3.75 25.70
C LEU A 291 -1.12 -4.62 26.86
N LEU A 292 -0.47 -5.74 26.54
CA LEU A 292 0.13 -6.65 27.54
C LEU A 292 1.26 -5.95 28.32
N ALA A 293 2.13 -5.20 27.65
CA ALA A 293 3.17 -4.43 28.32
C ALA A 293 2.58 -3.41 29.29
N GLY A 294 1.46 -2.76 28.94
CA GLY A 294 0.78 -1.86 29.85
C GLY A 294 0.18 -2.54 31.08
N ILE A 295 -0.33 -3.77 30.93
CA ILE A 295 -0.77 -4.57 32.09
C ILE A 295 0.42 -4.89 33.00
N GLY A 296 1.55 -5.31 32.43
CA GLY A 296 2.78 -5.58 33.18
C GLY A 296 3.34 -4.35 33.88
N LEU A 297 3.39 -3.20 33.20
CA LEU A 297 3.84 -1.93 33.76
C LEU A 297 2.93 -1.48 34.92
N THR A 298 1.62 -1.63 34.75
CA THR A 298 0.65 -1.33 35.81
C THR A 298 0.84 -2.22 37.02
N TRP A 299 1.10 -3.51 36.80
CA TRP A 299 1.40 -4.44 37.88
C TRP A 299 2.68 -4.06 38.64
N CYS A 300 3.75 -3.69 37.92
CA CYS A 300 4.99 -3.19 38.52
C CYS A 300 4.74 -1.93 39.36
N TRP A 301 4.07 -0.93 38.78
CA TRP A 301 3.70 0.30 39.48
C TRP A 301 2.88 0.02 40.73
N HIS A 302 1.84 -0.82 40.62
CA HIS A 302 0.98 -1.15 41.74
C HIS A 302 1.77 -1.82 42.87
N ASN A 303 2.61 -2.81 42.55
CA ASN A 303 3.43 -3.51 43.54
C ASN A 303 4.42 -2.61 44.27
N VAL A 304 5.05 -1.68 43.56
CA VAL A 304 5.94 -0.69 44.19
C VAL A 304 5.12 0.27 45.05
N SER A 305 4.00 0.78 44.54
CA SER A 305 3.15 1.73 45.26
C SER A 305 2.65 1.21 46.62
N GLN A 306 2.36 -0.09 46.71
CA GLN A 306 1.92 -0.74 47.96
C GLN A 306 3.03 -0.88 49.01
N ARG A 307 4.30 -0.79 48.59
CA ARG A 307 5.47 -0.89 49.49
C ARG A 307 5.97 0.47 49.98
N MET A 308 5.42 1.57 49.46
CA MET A 308 5.86 2.94 49.79
C MET A 308 4.95 3.59 50.83
N ALA A 309 5.53 4.39 51.72
CA ALA A 309 4.77 5.19 52.68
C ALA A 309 3.84 6.22 51.98
N ASN A 310 4.26 6.74 50.82
CA ASN A 310 3.46 7.59 49.96
C ASN A 310 3.35 6.96 48.55
N PRO A 311 2.23 6.33 48.19
CA PRO A 311 2.02 5.70 46.88
C PRO A 311 2.22 6.63 45.69
N ARG A 312 2.08 7.95 45.87
CA ARG A 312 2.30 8.94 44.80
C ARG A 312 3.75 8.97 44.31
N MET A 313 4.71 8.57 45.14
CA MET A 313 6.11 8.49 44.73
C MET A 313 6.39 7.39 43.71
N ALA A 314 5.48 6.43 43.52
CA ALA A 314 5.61 5.41 42.49
C ALA A 314 5.12 5.89 41.11
N LEU A 315 4.38 7.01 41.02
CA LEU A 315 3.81 7.52 39.76
C LEU A 315 4.83 7.69 38.62
N PRO A 316 6.09 8.12 38.84
CA PRO A 316 7.08 8.23 37.76
C PRO A 316 7.33 6.93 36.99
N ILE A 317 7.06 5.75 37.57
CA ILE A 317 7.16 4.46 36.85
C ILE A 317 6.25 4.46 35.60
N LEU A 318 5.09 5.11 35.68
CA LEU A 318 4.15 5.18 34.57
C LEU A 318 4.65 6.02 33.40
N LEU A 319 5.70 6.84 33.58
CA LEU A 319 6.32 7.60 32.49
C LEU A 319 6.96 6.68 31.43
N VAL A 320 7.28 5.44 31.78
CA VAL A 320 7.73 4.41 30.83
C VAL A 320 6.70 4.21 29.70
N ALA A 321 5.41 4.42 29.98
CA ALA A 321 4.34 4.33 28.98
C ALA A 321 4.44 5.38 27.86
N PHE A 322 5.16 6.48 28.10
CA PHE A 322 5.34 7.57 27.13
C PHE A 322 6.57 7.39 26.24
N ILE A 323 7.39 6.35 26.47
CA ILE A 323 8.59 6.11 25.65
C ILE A 323 8.23 5.91 24.17
N PRO A 324 7.26 5.05 23.78
CA PRO A 324 6.93 4.89 22.37
C PRO A 324 6.33 6.16 21.76
N LEU A 325 5.53 6.92 22.51
CA LEU A 325 5.03 8.21 22.05
C LEU A 325 6.17 9.16 21.68
N ALA A 326 7.15 9.32 22.57
CA ALA A 326 8.26 10.25 22.35
C ALA A 326 9.23 9.72 21.27
N ALA A 327 9.62 8.46 21.36
CA ALA A 327 10.62 7.85 20.48
C ALA A 327 10.11 7.56 19.07
N ASN A 328 8.79 7.46 18.86
CA ASN A 328 8.22 7.25 17.53
C ASN A 328 7.63 8.53 16.91
N TRP A 329 7.59 9.67 17.62
CA TRP A 329 6.84 10.86 17.18
C TRP A 329 7.23 11.32 15.76
N GLN A 330 8.52 11.58 15.52
CA GLN A 330 9.00 12.05 14.21
C GLN A 330 8.81 11.02 13.09
N TRP A 331 8.83 9.72 13.42
CA TRP A 331 8.74 8.63 12.45
C TRP A 331 7.30 8.23 12.11
N ALA A 332 6.38 8.36 13.07
CA ALA A 332 4.98 7.98 12.90
C ALA A 332 4.08 9.16 12.49
N SER A 333 4.49 10.40 12.80
CA SER A 333 3.77 11.59 12.34
C SER A 333 3.83 11.70 10.82
N ARG A 334 2.66 11.89 10.21
CA ARG A 334 2.51 12.25 8.79
C ARG A 334 2.03 13.69 8.61
N SER A 335 2.15 14.50 9.66
CA SER A 335 1.77 15.91 9.59
C SER A 335 2.63 16.63 8.55
N GLY A 336 1.98 17.33 7.61
CA GLY A 336 2.67 18.02 6.52
C GLY A 336 3.19 17.11 5.41
N ASP A 337 2.84 15.82 5.40
CA ASP A 337 3.27 14.89 4.35
C ASP A 337 2.35 14.98 3.12
N TYR A 338 2.73 15.83 2.17
CA TYR A 338 2.04 15.99 0.88
C TYR A 338 2.75 15.28 -0.27
N ALA A 339 3.74 14.43 0.04
CA ALA A 339 4.71 13.95 -0.93
C ALA A 339 4.08 13.23 -2.14
N ALA A 340 3.20 12.26 -1.86
CA ALA A 340 2.53 11.49 -2.90
C ALA A 340 1.58 12.34 -3.76
N ARG A 341 0.89 13.31 -3.15
CA ARG A 341 -0.03 14.22 -3.84
C ARG A 341 0.75 15.15 -4.77
N ASP A 342 1.80 15.79 -4.26
CA ASP A 342 2.56 16.79 -4.99
C ASP A 342 3.38 16.13 -6.13
N TRP A 343 3.96 14.95 -5.88
CA TRP A 343 4.56 14.16 -6.96
C TRP A 343 3.55 13.74 -8.05
N ALA A 344 2.36 13.32 -7.67
CA ALA A 344 1.32 12.96 -8.65
C ALA A 344 0.85 14.18 -9.46
N TYR A 345 0.80 15.36 -8.82
CA TYR A 345 0.45 16.60 -9.49
C TYR A 345 1.51 16.97 -10.53
N ASP A 346 2.78 16.97 -10.12
CA ASP A 346 3.91 17.28 -11.01
C ASP A 346 3.98 16.30 -12.18
N LEU A 347 3.73 15.01 -11.93
CA LEU A 347 3.70 13.99 -12.96
C LEU A 347 2.53 14.20 -13.95
N LEU A 348 1.29 14.43 -13.48
CA LEU A 348 0.15 14.73 -14.36
C LEU A 348 0.36 16.03 -15.15
N MET A 349 0.89 17.07 -14.51
CA MET A 349 1.13 18.37 -15.12
C MET A 349 2.24 18.35 -16.16
N SER A 350 3.00 17.26 -16.26
CA SER A 350 4.02 17.04 -17.29
C SER A 350 3.44 16.45 -18.59
N VAL A 351 2.24 15.88 -18.55
CA VAL A 351 1.58 15.23 -19.68
C VAL A 351 0.78 16.26 -20.50
N GLU A 352 0.91 16.27 -21.82
CA GLU A 352 0.10 17.12 -22.71
C GLU A 352 -1.41 16.82 -22.67
N PRO A 353 -2.27 17.75 -23.13
CA PRO A 353 -3.72 17.55 -23.21
C PRO A 353 -4.08 16.25 -23.92
N TYR A 354 -5.00 15.49 -23.33
CA TYR A 354 -5.51 14.20 -23.85
C TYR A 354 -4.47 13.07 -23.99
N GLY A 355 -3.27 13.26 -23.42
CA GLY A 355 -2.20 12.27 -23.47
C GLY A 355 -2.54 10.95 -22.78
N VAL A 356 -1.88 9.89 -23.23
CA VAL A 356 -1.85 8.58 -22.58
C VAL A 356 -0.59 8.51 -21.74
N LEU A 357 -0.74 8.28 -20.45
CA LEU A 357 0.36 8.07 -19.52
C LEU A 357 0.36 6.61 -19.07
N PHE A 358 1.37 5.86 -19.49
CA PHE A 358 1.61 4.51 -19.00
C PHE A 358 2.30 4.53 -17.64
N THR A 359 1.66 3.93 -16.64
CA THR A 359 2.19 3.73 -15.29
C THR A 359 2.45 2.26 -15.02
N ASN A 360 3.29 1.95 -14.04
CA ASN A 360 3.66 0.57 -13.77
C ASN A 360 2.61 -0.14 -12.88
N GLY A 361 2.21 0.46 -11.76
CA GLY A 361 1.35 -0.22 -10.78
C GLY A 361 0.69 0.70 -9.76
N ASP A 362 0.36 0.16 -8.59
CA ASP A 362 -0.45 0.87 -7.60
C ASP A 362 0.23 2.15 -7.08
N ASN A 363 1.56 2.10 -6.88
CA ASN A 363 2.33 3.17 -6.22
C ASN A 363 2.38 4.47 -7.04
N ASP A 364 2.43 4.36 -8.38
CA ASP A 364 2.39 5.52 -9.26
C ASP A 364 0.96 5.87 -9.68
N THR A 365 0.07 4.90 -9.80
CA THR A 365 -1.29 5.13 -10.32
C THR A 365 -2.25 5.73 -9.31
N PHE A 366 -2.33 5.19 -8.08
CA PHE A 366 -3.40 5.57 -7.15
C PHE A 366 -3.36 7.06 -6.76
N PRO A 367 -2.18 7.68 -6.54
CA PRO A 367 -2.11 9.13 -6.35
C PRO A 367 -2.65 9.93 -7.55
N LEU A 368 -2.41 9.47 -8.79
CA LEU A 368 -2.91 10.13 -10.01
C LEU A 368 -4.43 10.02 -10.10
N TRP A 369 -4.99 8.84 -9.87
CA TRP A 369 -6.45 8.65 -9.84
C TRP A 369 -7.12 9.46 -8.74
N TYR A 370 -6.50 9.59 -7.56
CA TYR A 370 -6.99 10.48 -6.52
C TYR A 370 -7.08 11.92 -7.00
N LEU A 371 -6.02 12.44 -7.62
CA LEU A 371 -6.04 13.81 -8.17
C LEU A 371 -7.09 13.99 -9.26
N GLN A 372 -7.28 13.01 -10.13
CA GLN A 372 -8.27 13.09 -11.21
C GLN A 372 -9.71 13.01 -10.69
N GLU A 373 -10.03 12.02 -9.85
CA GLU A 373 -11.41 11.72 -9.48
C GLU A 373 -11.89 12.47 -8.23
N VAL A 374 -10.99 12.85 -7.33
CA VAL A 374 -11.33 13.59 -6.11
C VAL A 374 -11.02 15.07 -6.24
N GLU A 375 -9.84 15.43 -6.74
CA GLU A 375 -9.46 16.85 -6.87
C GLU A 375 -9.79 17.46 -8.24
N GLY A 376 -10.19 16.65 -9.23
CA GLY A 376 -10.59 17.14 -10.55
C GLY A 376 -9.45 17.56 -11.47
N ILE A 377 -8.19 17.23 -11.13
CA ILE A 377 -6.98 17.69 -11.82
C ILE A 377 -6.69 16.80 -13.03
N ARG A 378 -6.52 17.40 -14.20
CA ARG A 378 -6.07 16.72 -15.44
C ARG A 378 -6.87 15.46 -15.78
N ARG A 379 -8.20 15.53 -15.64
CA ARG A 379 -9.15 14.46 -15.98
C ARG A 379 -9.14 14.07 -17.47
N ASP A 380 -8.57 14.93 -18.32
CA ASP A 380 -8.36 14.71 -19.75
C ASP A 380 -7.32 13.62 -20.06
N VAL A 381 -6.33 13.44 -19.16
CA VAL A 381 -5.23 12.47 -19.33
C VAL A 381 -5.74 11.06 -19.07
N THR A 382 -5.41 10.13 -19.97
CA THR A 382 -5.67 8.71 -19.76
C THR A 382 -4.50 8.06 -19.03
N VAL A 383 -4.67 7.73 -17.75
CA VAL A 383 -3.70 6.98 -16.96
C VAL A 383 -3.93 5.48 -17.18
N ALA A 384 -2.97 4.82 -17.84
CA ALA A 384 -3.02 3.41 -18.22
C ALA A 384 -2.01 2.57 -17.42
N VAL A 385 -2.51 1.75 -16.49
CA VAL A 385 -1.68 0.89 -15.64
C VAL A 385 -1.30 -0.39 -16.39
N VAL A 386 -0.01 -0.57 -16.65
CA VAL A 386 0.48 -1.73 -17.40
C VAL A 386 0.17 -3.04 -16.67
N GLN A 387 0.30 -3.09 -15.34
CA GLN A 387 -0.05 -4.28 -14.55
C GLN A 387 -1.52 -4.68 -14.65
N TYR A 388 -2.44 -3.74 -14.89
CA TYR A 388 -3.86 -4.08 -15.05
C TYR A 388 -4.21 -4.50 -16.48
N LEU A 389 -3.40 -4.15 -17.49
CA LEU A 389 -3.58 -4.60 -18.88
C LEU A 389 -3.40 -6.13 -19.03
N PHE A 390 -2.84 -6.81 -18.02
CA PHE A 390 -2.87 -8.28 -17.96
C PHE A 390 -4.26 -8.86 -17.73
N THR A 391 -5.25 -8.04 -17.38
CA THR A 391 -6.64 -8.46 -17.18
C THR A 391 -7.52 -8.04 -18.34
N ASP A 392 -8.58 -8.80 -18.62
CA ASP A 392 -9.53 -8.48 -19.71
C ASP A 392 -10.33 -7.20 -19.42
N TRP A 393 -10.79 -7.02 -18.17
CA TRP A 393 -11.70 -5.93 -17.80
C TRP A 393 -11.07 -4.55 -18.00
N TYR A 394 -9.77 -4.39 -17.72
CA TYR A 394 -9.14 -3.08 -17.69
C TYR A 394 -8.96 -2.47 -19.07
N ALA A 395 -8.55 -3.25 -20.07
CA ALA A 395 -8.46 -2.78 -21.45
C ALA A 395 -9.84 -2.36 -21.98
N GLY A 396 -10.88 -3.13 -21.67
CA GLY A 396 -12.26 -2.77 -22.00
C GLY A 396 -12.71 -1.46 -21.34
N GLN A 397 -12.39 -1.28 -20.05
CA GLN A 397 -12.68 -0.03 -19.34
C GLN A 397 -11.98 1.19 -19.96
N LEU A 398 -10.70 1.06 -20.34
CA LEU A 398 -9.97 2.16 -21.01
C LEU A 398 -10.62 2.52 -22.35
N ILE A 399 -11.06 1.54 -23.13
CA ILE A 399 -11.80 1.78 -24.38
C ILE A 399 -13.11 2.54 -24.09
N GLU A 400 -13.88 2.10 -23.10
CA GLU A 400 -15.16 2.72 -22.74
C GLU A 400 -14.97 4.18 -22.28
N LEU A 401 -13.99 4.45 -21.42
CA LEU A 401 -13.73 5.78 -20.86
C LEU A 401 -13.16 6.77 -21.87
N THR A 402 -12.54 6.27 -22.94
CA THR A 402 -11.92 7.10 -23.98
C THR A 402 -12.78 7.26 -25.22
N GLN A 403 -14.02 6.74 -25.22
CA GLN A 403 -14.98 7.03 -26.28
C GLN A 403 -15.18 8.55 -26.44
N PRO A 404 -15.38 9.06 -27.67
CA PRO A 404 -15.45 10.50 -27.91
C PRO A 404 -16.53 11.24 -27.10
N ASP A 405 -17.65 10.58 -26.80
CA ASP A 405 -18.75 11.13 -25.99
C ASP A 405 -18.46 11.08 -24.47
N ARG A 406 -17.47 10.30 -24.04
CA ARG A 406 -17.04 10.16 -22.65
C ARG A 406 -15.70 10.81 -22.33
N GLN A 407 -14.95 11.18 -23.36
CA GLN A 407 -13.66 11.86 -23.21
C GLN A 407 -13.85 13.17 -22.46
N ARG A 408 -13.22 13.26 -21.28
CA ARG A 408 -13.31 14.44 -20.41
C ARG A 408 -12.52 15.60 -21.02
N PRO A 409 -13.02 16.85 -20.96
CA PRO A 409 -12.39 18.00 -21.58
C PRO A 409 -11.08 18.38 -20.89
N TYR A 410 -10.14 18.93 -21.66
CA TYR A 410 -8.96 19.58 -21.12
C TYR A 410 -9.33 20.95 -20.56
N GLU A 411 -9.06 21.16 -19.26
CA GLU A 411 -9.24 22.43 -18.57
C GLU A 411 -7.85 22.95 -18.16
N PRO A 412 -7.35 24.05 -18.76
CA PRO A 412 -5.99 24.53 -18.49
C PRO A 412 -5.87 25.09 -17.07
N ILE A 413 -5.10 24.39 -16.23
CA ILE A 413 -4.79 24.83 -14.85
C ILE A 413 -3.75 25.96 -14.86
N VAL A 414 -2.70 25.81 -15.67
CA VAL A 414 -1.67 26.83 -15.89
C VAL A 414 -1.83 27.39 -17.31
N PRO A 415 -2.30 28.63 -17.47
CA PRO A 415 -2.53 29.22 -18.78
C PRO A 415 -1.30 29.18 -19.69
N GLY A 416 -1.50 28.71 -20.91
CA GLY A 416 -0.46 28.62 -21.94
C GLY A 416 0.63 27.60 -21.66
N LEU A 417 0.50 26.70 -20.68
CA LEU A 417 1.44 25.60 -20.46
C LEU A 417 1.49 24.66 -21.67
N TYR A 418 0.32 24.41 -22.27
CA TYR A 418 0.18 23.58 -23.46
C TYR A 418 -0.56 24.34 -24.55
N GLU A 419 -0.25 23.99 -25.80
CA GLU A 419 -1.09 24.38 -26.93
C GLU A 419 -2.44 23.68 -26.83
N GLU A 420 -3.52 24.40 -27.11
CA GLU A 420 -4.86 23.82 -27.15
C GLU A 420 -4.96 22.79 -28.28
N ARG A 421 -5.59 21.66 -27.97
CA ARG A 421 -5.79 20.55 -28.91
C ARG A 421 -7.27 20.18 -28.95
N PRO A 422 -7.78 19.73 -30.10
CA PRO A 422 -9.13 19.19 -30.15
C PRO A 422 -9.20 17.89 -29.33
N PRO A 423 -10.36 17.56 -28.73
CA PRO A 423 -10.59 16.25 -28.15
C PRO A 423 -10.35 15.14 -29.19
N PRO A 424 -9.76 14.00 -28.81
CA PRO A 424 -9.60 12.84 -29.70
C PRO A 424 -10.93 12.37 -30.29
N ALA A 425 -10.90 11.99 -31.57
CA ALA A 425 -12.09 11.56 -32.30
C ALA A 425 -12.33 10.05 -32.18
N SER A 426 -11.38 9.32 -31.59
CA SER A 426 -11.41 7.87 -31.44
C SER A 426 -11.04 7.42 -30.01
N PRO A 427 -11.53 6.24 -29.58
CA PRO A 427 -11.07 5.61 -28.36
C PRO A 427 -9.59 5.23 -28.46
N ILE A 428 -8.95 5.04 -27.30
CA ILE A 428 -7.53 4.70 -27.20
C ILE A 428 -7.14 3.38 -27.90
N LEU A 429 -8.12 2.50 -28.08
CA LEU A 429 -7.99 1.22 -28.73
C LEU A 429 -9.35 0.85 -29.37
N SER A 430 -9.31 0.11 -30.48
CA SER A 430 -10.51 -0.35 -31.20
C SER A 430 -10.50 -1.88 -31.33
N LEU A 431 -10.44 -2.60 -30.20
CA LEU A 431 -10.52 -4.05 -30.14
C LEU A 431 -11.81 -4.51 -29.44
N THR A 432 -12.38 -5.63 -29.88
CA THR A 432 -13.50 -6.27 -29.19
C THR A 432 -13.03 -7.03 -27.95
N PRO A 433 -13.91 -7.32 -26.97
CA PRO A 433 -13.57 -8.17 -25.82
C PRO A 433 -12.99 -9.53 -26.21
N GLU A 434 -13.48 -10.14 -27.29
CA GLU A 434 -12.97 -11.42 -27.82
C GLU A 434 -11.55 -11.27 -28.35
N GLN A 435 -11.24 -10.17 -29.04
CA GLN A 435 -9.88 -9.89 -29.50
C GLN A 435 -8.92 -9.63 -28.33
N ILE A 436 -9.38 -8.89 -27.32
CA ILE A 436 -8.62 -8.61 -26.10
C ILE A 436 -8.28 -9.92 -25.37
N SER A 437 -9.27 -10.80 -25.16
CA SER A 437 -9.06 -12.10 -24.48
C SER A 437 -8.15 -13.06 -25.24
N GLN A 438 -8.00 -12.90 -26.56
CA GLN A 438 -7.08 -13.70 -27.38
C GLN A 438 -5.62 -13.24 -27.28
N ILE A 439 -5.34 -12.05 -26.74
CA ILE A 439 -3.97 -11.58 -26.53
C ILE A 439 -3.37 -12.33 -25.33
N GLY A 440 -2.44 -13.22 -25.63
CA GLY A 440 -1.66 -13.96 -24.65
C GLY A 440 -0.26 -13.37 -24.43
N ASP A 441 0.46 -13.97 -23.48
CA ASP A 441 1.89 -13.75 -23.32
C ASP A 441 2.66 -14.62 -24.32
N GLY A 442 3.80 -14.15 -24.83
CA GLY A 442 4.63 -15.01 -25.68
C GLY A 442 5.87 -14.34 -26.26
N PRO A 443 6.78 -15.15 -26.82
CA PRO A 443 7.88 -14.63 -27.62
C PRO A 443 7.36 -14.03 -28.93
N VAL A 444 7.96 -12.93 -29.37
CA VAL A 444 7.71 -12.39 -30.70
C VAL A 444 8.30 -13.29 -31.79
N GLY A 445 7.55 -13.47 -32.88
CA GLY A 445 7.98 -14.26 -34.03
C GLY A 445 9.01 -13.55 -34.92
N PRO A 446 9.61 -14.25 -35.89
CA PRO A 446 10.57 -13.66 -36.82
C PRO A 446 9.92 -12.55 -37.65
N GLY A 447 10.61 -11.41 -37.77
CA GLY A 447 10.16 -10.24 -38.52
C GLY A 447 9.00 -9.47 -37.87
N PHE A 448 8.72 -9.70 -36.57
CA PHE A 448 7.71 -8.94 -35.85
C PHE A 448 8.10 -7.46 -35.82
N SER A 449 7.25 -6.62 -36.41
CA SER A 449 7.43 -5.18 -36.43
C SER A 449 6.11 -4.49 -36.12
N VAL A 450 6.20 -3.36 -35.43
CA VAL A 450 5.06 -2.49 -35.14
C VAL A 450 5.30 -1.15 -35.78
N ARG A 451 4.31 -0.68 -36.53
CA ARG A 451 4.34 0.60 -37.21
C ARG A 451 3.69 1.68 -36.36
N PHE A 452 4.41 2.75 -36.12
CA PHE A 452 3.98 3.94 -35.40
C PHE A 452 4.07 5.14 -36.34
N GLY A 453 2.97 5.46 -37.01
CA GLY A 453 2.95 6.47 -38.06
C GLY A 453 3.87 6.08 -39.23
N ASN A 454 4.97 6.82 -39.39
CA ASN A 454 5.95 6.59 -40.47
C ASN A 454 7.18 5.77 -40.04
N VAL A 455 7.30 5.47 -38.75
CA VAL A 455 8.42 4.69 -38.21
C VAL A 455 7.97 3.26 -37.97
N SER A 456 8.78 2.30 -38.39
CA SER A 456 8.57 0.87 -38.12
C SER A 456 9.64 0.40 -37.16
N VAL A 457 9.22 -0.18 -36.03
CA VAL A 457 10.13 -0.73 -35.02
C VAL A 457 10.11 -2.24 -35.17
N GLU A 458 11.28 -2.83 -35.46
CA GLU A 458 11.48 -4.27 -35.53
C GLU A 458 11.93 -4.80 -34.17
N TYR A 459 11.34 -5.91 -33.74
CA TYR A 459 11.63 -6.53 -32.45
C TYR A 459 12.47 -7.80 -32.64
N PRO A 460 13.47 -8.05 -31.78
CA PRO A 460 14.29 -9.25 -31.88
C PRO A 460 13.46 -10.52 -31.75
N GLU A 461 13.64 -11.48 -32.67
CA GLU A 461 13.02 -12.80 -32.57
C GLU A 461 13.29 -13.43 -31.21
N GLY A 462 12.24 -13.97 -30.58
CA GLY A 462 12.34 -14.61 -29.27
C GLY A 462 12.28 -13.64 -28.08
N MET A 463 12.23 -12.31 -28.30
CA MET A 463 11.94 -11.35 -27.22
C MET A 463 10.57 -11.66 -26.62
N PHE A 464 10.53 -11.88 -25.30
CA PHE A 464 9.28 -12.17 -24.60
C PHE A 464 8.52 -10.89 -24.27
N LEU A 465 7.28 -10.80 -24.71
CA LEU A 465 6.36 -9.75 -24.33
C LEU A 465 5.15 -10.37 -23.61
N GLY A 466 4.81 -9.78 -22.47
CA GLY A 466 3.54 -10.09 -21.81
C GLY A 466 2.39 -9.43 -22.57
N ARG A 467 1.20 -9.93 -22.32
CA ARG A 467 -0.08 -9.38 -22.80
C ARG A 467 -0.19 -7.88 -22.55
N GLY A 468 0.18 -7.43 -21.34
CA GLY A 468 0.19 -6.00 -21.01
C GLY A 468 1.05 -5.19 -21.96
N HIS A 469 2.25 -5.68 -22.32
CA HIS A 469 3.14 -5.03 -23.27
C HIS A 469 2.58 -5.03 -24.70
N PHE A 470 1.96 -6.12 -25.15
CA PHE A 470 1.28 -6.14 -26.45
C PHE A 470 0.16 -5.11 -26.53
N LEU A 471 -0.62 -4.95 -25.46
CA LEU A 471 -1.67 -3.93 -25.39
C LEU A 471 -1.10 -2.50 -25.36
N VAL A 472 0.03 -2.26 -24.68
CA VAL A 472 0.75 -0.98 -24.76
C VAL A 472 1.11 -0.66 -26.21
N LEU A 473 1.75 -1.60 -26.93
CA LEU A 473 2.10 -1.41 -28.34
C LEU A 473 0.88 -1.15 -29.22
N ALA A 474 -0.21 -1.89 -28.99
CA ALA A 474 -1.47 -1.72 -29.72
C ALA A 474 -2.10 -0.34 -29.48
N ILE A 475 -2.12 0.14 -28.23
CA ILE A 475 -2.61 1.49 -27.88
C ILE A 475 -1.80 2.57 -28.58
N ILE A 476 -0.47 2.46 -28.56
CA ILE A 476 0.43 3.44 -29.20
C ILE A 476 0.19 3.47 -30.71
N ALA A 477 0.11 2.29 -31.35
CA ALA A 477 -0.15 2.19 -32.78
C ALA A 477 -1.54 2.74 -33.16
N ALA A 478 -2.56 2.46 -32.34
CA ALA A 478 -3.93 2.88 -32.61
C ALA A 478 -4.16 4.38 -32.37
N SER A 479 -3.61 4.95 -31.31
CA SER A 479 -3.99 6.29 -30.83
C SER A 479 -2.87 7.33 -30.86
N GLY A 480 -1.61 6.93 -31.05
CA GLY A 480 -0.44 7.82 -30.96
C GLY A 480 -0.40 8.97 -31.99
N HIS A 481 -1.26 8.94 -33.01
CA HIS A 481 -1.41 10.02 -33.98
C HIS A 481 -2.36 11.14 -33.52
N GLU A 482 -3.32 10.83 -32.63
CA GLU A 482 -4.22 11.81 -32.00
C GLU A 482 -3.78 12.17 -30.58
N ARG A 483 -3.17 11.22 -29.87
CA ARG A 483 -2.85 11.31 -28.44
C ARG A 483 -1.34 11.27 -28.22
N PRO A 484 -0.77 12.26 -27.51
CA PRO A 484 0.58 12.15 -26.97
C PRO A 484 0.76 10.89 -26.12
N ILE A 485 1.89 10.22 -26.29
CA ILE A 485 2.22 9.00 -25.53
C ILE A 485 3.34 9.32 -24.55
N TYR A 486 3.10 8.99 -23.28
CA TYR A 486 4.02 9.20 -22.17
C TYR A 486 4.19 7.93 -21.34
N PHE A 487 5.35 7.81 -20.71
CA PHE A 487 5.68 6.77 -19.74
C PHE A 487 6.14 7.43 -18.45
N ALA A 488 5.66 6.91 -17.32
CA ALA A 488 6.17 7.31 -16.01
C ALA A 488 7.63 6.84 -15.82
N GLY A 489 8.47 7.69 -15.22
CA GLY A 489 9.89 7.38 -14.98
C GLY A 489 10.15 6.22 -13.98
N SER A 490 9.11 5.78 -13.27
CA SER A 490 9.18 4.81 -12.17
C SER A 490 9.28 3.33 -12.57
N GLY A 491 9.00 2.97 -13.84
CA GLY A 491 8.74 1.58 -14.21
C GLY A 491 9.67 0.94 -15.25
N GLY A 492 10.40 1.74 -16.04
CA GLY A 492 11.17 1.21 -17.17
C GLY A 492 10.31 0.62 -18.30
N GLU A 493 8.99 0.84 -18.29
CA GLU A 493 8.04 0.27 -19.26
C GLU A 493 8.44 0.56 -20.70
N MET A 494 8.88 1.79 -20.97
CA MET A 494 9.36 2.21 -22.30
C MET A 494 10.55 1.37 -22.79
N GLN A 495 11.44 0.97 -21.89
CA GLN A 495 12.56 0.08 -22.19
C GLN A 495 12.08 -1.34 -22.44
N THR A 496 11.16 -1.83 -21.60
CA THR A 496 10.58 -3.17 -21.74
C THR A 496 9.89 -3.36 -23.09
N VAL A 497 9.21 -2.33 -23.60
CA VAL A 497 8.57 -2.34 -24.93
C VAL A 497 9.51 -1.89 -26.06
N GLY A 498 10.81 -1.75 -25.82
CA GLY A 498 11.81 -1.48 -26.86
C GLY A 498 11.77 -0.09 -27.50
N LEU A 499 11.12 0.90 -26.86
CA LEU A 499 10.92 2.23 -27.42
C LEU A 499 11.87 3.30 -26.88
N SER A 500 12.76 2.98 -25.93
CA SER A 500 13.70 3.92 -25.31
C SER A 500 14.47 4.85 -26.27
N PRO A 501 14.92 4.43 -27.48
CA PRO A 501 15.64 5.32 -28.40
C PRO A 501 14.85 6.59 -28.80
N TRP A 502 13.52 6.52 -28.80
CA TRP A 502 12.61 7.64 -29.13
C TRP A 502 12.11 8.40 -27.90
N GLY A 503 12.64 8.09 -26.71
CA GLY A 503 12.25 8.73 -25.45
C GLY A 503 12.86 10.10 -25.28
N VAL A 504 12.04 11.08 -24.92
CA VAL A 504 12.46 12.43 -24.54
C VAL A 504 11.83 12.79 -23.20
N ASN A 505 12.66 13.02 -22.19
CA ASN A 505 12.21 13.44 -20.87
C ASN A 505 11.63 14.85 -20.93
N GLN A 506 10.45 15.00 -20.32
CA GLN A 506 9.71 16.24 -20.14
C GLN A 506 9.26 16.30 -18.68
N GLY A 507 10.05 16.93 -17.82
CA GLY A 507 9.81 16.88 -16.39
C GLY A 507 10.00 15.48 -15.81
N LEU A 508 8.99 14.95 -15.11
CA LEU A 508 9.00 13.62 -14.46
C LEU A 508 8.51 12.47 -15.36
N VAL A 509 8.19 12.73 -16.63
CA VAL A 509 7.71 11.73 -17.59
C VAL A 509 8.58 11.69 -18.84
N THR A 510 8.56 10.55 -19.52
CA THR A 510 9.23 10.38 -20.82
C THR A 510 8.19 10.37 -21.93
N LYS A 511 8.27 11.32 -22.84
CA LYS A 511 7.44 11.40 -24.05
C LYS A 511 8.01 10.50 -25.14
N LEU A 512 7.13 9.77 -25.83
CA LEU A 512 7.48 9.09 -27.07
C LEU A 512 7.47 10.10 -28.23
N VAL A 513 8.63 10.32 -28.85
CA VAL A 513 8.79 11.22 -29.99
C VAL A 513 9.35 10.43 -31.17
N MET A 514 8.46 9.97 -32.07
CA MET A 514 8.84 9.19 -33.26
C MET A 514 9.54 10.09 -34.29
N ARG A 515 10.85 10.27 -34.11
CA ARG A 515 11.75 11.04 -34.97
C ARG A 515 12.77 10.17 -35.67
N ASP A 516 13.39 10.73 -36.70
CA ASP A 516 14.63 10.20 -37.26
C ASP A 516 15.74 10.31 -36.20
N LEU A 517 16.37 9.18 -35.89
CA LEU A 517 17.42 9.10 -34.87
C LEU A 517 18.80 9.50 -35.41
N ASP A 518 18.97 9.46 -36.74
CA ASP A 518 20.20 9.86 -37.42
C ASP A 518 20.16 11.34 -37.86
N GLY A 519 18.98 11.98 -37.75
CA GLY A 519 18.76 13.38 -38.08
C GLY A 519 19.15 14.37 -36.98
N GLU A 520 19.06 15.67 -37.28
CA GLU A 520 19.28 16.71 -36.28
C GLU A 520 18.21 16.68 -35.18
N ALA A 521 18.63 16.83 -33.92
CA ALA A 521 17.71 16.88 -32.80
C ALA A 521 16.84 18.15 -32.88
N PRO A 522 15.54 18.07 -32.54
CA PRO A 522 14.67 19.23 -32.46
C PRO A 522 15.27 20.33 -31.56
N PRO A 523 15.01 21.62 -31.87
CA PRO A 523 15.51 22.73 -31.06
C PRO A 523 15.11 22.59 -29.58
N GLY A 524 16.08 22.79 -28.68
CA GLY A 524 15.88 22.68 -27.24
C GLY A 524 16.03 21.26 -26.67
N PHE A 525 16.22 20.24 -27.51
CA PHE A 525 16.49 18.88 -27.04
C PHE A 525 17.99 18.69 -26.80
N VAL A 526 18.35 18.20 -25.62
CA VAL A 526 19.74 17.98 -25.22
C VAL A 526 19.94 16.53 -24.80
N ALA A 527 20.95 15.87 -25.35
CA ALA A 527 21.38 14.56 -24.89
C ALA A 527 22.22 14.72 -23.61
N THR A 528 21.77 14.09 -22.53
CA THR A 528 22.35 14.20 -21.19
C THR A 528 23.21 12.97 -20.88
N GLN A 529 24.19 13.14 -19.99
CA GLN A 529 24.97 12.02 -19.45
C GLN A 529 24.41 11.53 -18.11
N VAL A 530 23.35 12.18 -17.61
CA VAL A 530 22.66 11.75 -16.39
C VAL A 530 22.00 10.39 -16.61
N PRO A 531 22.29 9.38 -15.76
CA PRO A 531 21.71 8.05 -15.88
C PRO A 531 20.19 8.08 -15.91
N GLY A 532 19.60 7.33 -16.86
CA GLY A 532 18.15 7.17 -16.98
C GLY A 532 17.40 8.30 -17.69
N ILE A 533 18.04 9.45 -17.96
CA ILE A 533 17.39 10.59 -18.64
C ILE A 533 17.53 10.51 -20.16
N GLY A 534 18.73 10.25 -20.69
CA GLY A 534 18.93 10.24 -22.14
C GLY A 534 18.66 11.64 -22.74
N TRP A 535 17.62 11.79 -23.57
CA TRP A 535 17.24 13.09 -24.15
C TRP A 535 16.33 13.89 -23.23
N LEU A 536 16.60 15.19 -23.10
CA LEU A 536 15.82 16.14 -22.31
C LEU A 536 15.27 17.26 -23.21
N ASP A 537 13.97 17.53 -23.13
CA ASP A 537 13.38 18.77 -23.65
C ASP A 537 13.57 19.88 -22.61
N VAL A 538 14.60 20.71 -22.81
CA VAL A 538 15.04 21.72 -21.84
C VAL A 538 13.98 22.81 -21.64
N PRO A 539 13.42 23.44 -22.70
CA PRO A 539 12.40 24.47 -22.51
C PRO A 539 11.16 23.97 -21.76
N ARG A 540 10.68 22.76 -22.08
CA ARG A 540 9.53 22.14 -21.41
C ARG A 540 9.82 21.86 -19.94
N THR A 541 10.93 21.17 -19.68
CA THR A 541 11.28 20.71 -18.33
C THR A 541 11.57 21.90 -17.41
N ARG A 542 12.29 22.92 -17.91
CA ARG A 542 12.50 24.17 -17.17
C ARG A 542 11.18 24.82 -16.77
N ARG A 543 10.25 24.98 -17.71
CA ARG A 543 8.95 25.61 -17.42
C ARG A 543 8.16 24.83 -16.38
N LEU A 544 8.19 23.50 -16.43
CA LEU A 544 7.54 22.66 -15.43
C LEU A 544 8.14 22.86 -14.03
N VAL A 545 9.47 22.81 -13.93
CA VAL A 545 10.21 22.95 -12.66
C VAL A 545 10.06 24.35 -12.06
N ASP A 546 10.19 25.39 -12.88
CA ASP A 546 10.25 26.78 -12.40
C ASP A 546 8.86 27.36 -12.11
N ASP A 547 7.85 27.02 -12.92
CA ASP A 547 6.54 27.70 -12.90
C ASP A 547 5.36 26.83 -12.45
N VAL A 548 5.50 25.49 -12.47
CA VAL A 548 4.34 24.58 -12.30
C VAL A 548 4.47 23.66 -11.10
N TYR A 549 5.64 23.08 -10.88
CA TYR A 549 5.84 22.03 -9.89
C TYR A 549 5.66 22.51 -8.45
N THR A 550 5.17 21.61 -7.61
CA THR A 550 4.94 21.86 -6.18
C THR A 550 5.79 20.95 -5.32
N TYR A 551 6.42 21.52 -4.30
CA TYR A 551 7.45 20.83 -3.53
C TYR A 551 7.07 20.54 -2.07
N ARG A 552 5.78 20.60 -1.72
CA ARG A 552 5.36 20.47 -0.31
C ARG A 552 5.56 19.03 0.15
N GLY A 553 6.34 18.86 1.21
CA GLY A 553 6.62 17.56 1.78
C GLY A 553 7.49 16.65 0.91
N ILE A 554 7.99 17.08 -0.26
CA ILE A 554 8.99 16.33 -1.06
C ILE A 554 10.41 16.91 -0.97
N ARG A 555 10.55 18.17 -0.54
CA ARG A 555 11.84 18.80 -0.18
C ARG A 555 11.96 18.94 1.35
N GLU A 556 13.19 19.13 1.82
CA GLU A 556 13.51 19.56 3.20
C GLU A 556 12.85 18.68 4.29
N ARG A 557 13.06 17.36 4.22
CA ARG A 557 12.58 16.43 5.25
C ARG A 557 13.70 16.00 6.17
N ASP A 558 13.43 16.04 7.47
CA ASP A 558 14.31 15.43 8.49
C ASP A 558 14.34 13.91 8.30
N VAL A 559 13.17 13.30 8.10
CA VAL A 559 13.00 11.85 7.94
C VAL A 559 12.05 11.53 6.78
N TRP A 560 12.48 10.61 5.92
CA TRP A 560 11.66 9.90 4.96
C TRP A 560 11.39 8.49 5.50
N ALA A 561 10.21 8.29 6.10
CA ALA A 561 9.94 7.09 6.88
C ALA A 561 9.88 5.79 6.05
N ASP A 562 9.57 5.88 4.74
CA ASP A 562 9.35 4.72 3.88
C ASP A 562 10.44 4.58 2.82
N ASN A 563 11.47 3.77 3.10
CA ASN A 563 12.59 3.57 2.17
C ASN A 563 12.17 3.07 0.78
N ALA A 564 11.07 2.32 0.69
CA ALA A 564 10.53 1.81 -0.57
C ALA A 564 10.03 2.92 -1.53
N THR A 565 9.86 4.16 -1.05
CA THR A 565 9.38 5.30 -1.86
C THR A 565 10.46 6.35 -2.13
N LEU A 566 11.73 6.08 -1.79
CA LEU A 566 12.86 6.97 -2.09
C LEU A 566 13.07 7.19 -3.60
N ASN A 567 12.47 6.35 -4.44
CA ASN A 567 12.41 6.56 -5.88
C ASN A 567 11.62 7.82 -6.28
N ILE A 568 10.73 8.36 -5.43
CA ILE A 568 10.01 9.62 -5.66
C ILE A 568 11.00 10.80 -5.70
N PRO A 569 11.70 11.15 -4.60
CA PRO A 569 12.68 12.24 -4.62
C PRO A 569 13.85 11.99 -5.58
N ALA A 570 14.22 10.72 -5.83
CA ALA A 570 15.26 10.38 -6.80
C ALA A 570 14.92 10.83 -8.24
N GLN A 571 13.65 10.81 -8.65
CA GLN A 571 13.24 11.30 -9.97
C GLN A 571 13.56 12.79 -10.15
N TYR A 572 13.28 13.61 -9.13
CA TYR A 572 13.64 15.03 -9.13
C TYR A 572 15.14 15.24 -9.15
N TYR A 573 15.89 14.46 -8.36
CA TYR A 573 17.36 14.50 -8.37
C TYR A 573 17.93 14.31 -9.79
N PHE A 574 17.52 13.25 -10.50
CA PHE A 574 18.03 13.00 -11.85
C PHE A 574 17.56 14.07 -12.86
N MET A 575 16.30 14.49 -12.80
CA MET A 575 15.77 15.55 -13.67
C MET A 575 16.50 16.90 -13.47
N LEU A 576 16.72 17.31 -12.22
CA LEU A 576 17.42 18.56 -11.90
C LEU A 576 18.90 18.49 -12.27
N GLY A 577 19.54 17.33 -12.10
CA GLY A 577 20.89 17.10 -12.60
C GLY A 577 20.99 17.27 -14.12
N ALA A 578 19.98 16.80 -14.86
CA ALA A 578 19.92 16.93 -16.30
C ALA A 578 19.70 18.38 -16.76
N LEU A 579 18.85 19.15 -16.06
CA LEU A 579 18.69 20.59 -16.29
C LEU A 579 19.99 21.37 -15.99
N SER A 580 20.67 21.03 -14.89
CA SER A 580 21.96 21.62 -14.53
C SER A 580 23.02 21.38 -15.62
N GLU A 581 23.15 20.13 -16.09
CA GLU A 581 24.06 19.77 -17.17
C GLU A 581 23.72 20.52 -18.47
N ALA A 582 22.44 20.60 -18.83
CA ALA A 582 22.00 21.31 -20.03
C ALA A 582 22.29 22.81 -19.97
N ALA A 583 22.04 23.46 -18.83
CA ALA A 583 22.33 24.88 -18.62
C ALA A 583 23.83 25.18 -18.68
N ALA A 584 24.68 24.32 -18.08
CA ALA A 584 26.13 24.47 -18.13
C ALA A 584 26.66 24.37 -19.57
N ARG A 585 26.15 23.42 -20.36
CA ARG A 585 26.51 23.28 -21.78
C ARG A 585 26.05 24.47 -22.64
N ALA A 586 24.95 25.11 -22.27
CA ALA A 586 24.48 26.35 -22.89
C ALA A 586 25.27 27.59 -22.44
N GLY A 587 26.23 27.45 -21.51
CA GLY A 587 27.02 28.56 -20.97
C GLY A 587 26.32 29.36 -19.87
N ASN A 588 25.14 28.94 -19.41
CA ASN A 588 24.40 29.60 -18.34
C ASN A 588 24.77 29.00 -16.98
N MET A 589 25.91 29.43 -16.43
CA MET A 589 26.45 28.87 -15.18
C MET A 589 25.61 29.21 -13.94
N GLU A 590 24.89 30.34 -13.94
CA GLU A 590 24.01 30.71 -12.83
C GLU A 590 22.80 29.76 -12.73
N GLU A 591 22.14 29.52 -13.86
CA GLU A 591 21.03 28.55 -13.95
C GLU A 591 21.50 27.13 -13.66
N ALA A 592 22.70 26.76 -14.15
CA ALA A 592 23.29 25.46 -13.86
C ALA A 592 23.51 25.24 -12.36
N GLN A 593 24.04 26.25 -11.66
CA GLN A 593 24.25 26.17 -10.21
C GLN A 593 22.93 26.11 -9.45
N ARG A 594 21.94 26.92 -9.83
CA ARG A 594 20.60 26.89 -9.22
C ARG A 594 19.98 25.49 -9.24
N TYR A 595 20.04 24.82 -10.40
CA TYR A 595 19.53 23.45 -10.51
C TYR A 595 20.40 22.41 -9.79
N ALA A 596 21.71 22.63 -9.70
CA ALA A 596 22.60 21.77 -8.90
C ALA A 596 22.28 21.87 -7.41
N ASP A 597 22.03 23.07 -6.89
CA ASP A 597 21.66 23.28 -5.48
C ASP A 597 20.33 22.59 -5.17
N MET A 598 19.31 22.79 -6.02
CA MET A 598 18.02 22.09 -5.88
C MET A 598 18.18 20.56 -5.97
N ARG A 599 19.00 20.07 -6.89
CA ARG A 599 19.31 18.64 -7.01
C ARG A 599 19.88 18.10 -5.70
N ASP A 600 20.83 18.81 -5.10
CA ASP A 600 21.53 18.35 -3.90
C ASP A 600 20.60 18.28 -2.68
N GLU A 601 19.60 19.16 -2.60
CA GLU A 601 18.52 19.03 -1.62
C GLU A 601 17.69 17.75 -1.81
N PHE A 602 17.36 17.41 -3.06
CA PHE A 602 16.64 16.17 -3.36
C PHE A 602 17.50 14.92 -3.11
N LEU A 603 18.83 15.01 -3.23
CA LEU A 603 19.72 13.91 -2.88
C LEU A 603 19.61 13.57 -1.39
N VAL A 604 19.56 14.58 -0.52
CA VAL A 604 19.38 14.38 0.94
C VAL A 604 18.09 13.61 1.22
N VAL A 605 16.98 14.03 0.59
CA VAL A 605 15.69 13.37 0.79
C VAL A 605 15.64 11.97 0.15
N ALA A 606 16.27 11.78 -1.02
CA ALA A 606 16.41 10.48 -1.68
C ALA A 606 17.31 9.48 -0.92
N GLN A 607 18.08 9.95 0.05
CA GLN A 607 18.88 9.13 0.97
C GLN A 607 18.18 8.87 2.32
N GLY A 608 16.92 9.31 2.48
CA GLY A 608 16.16 9.09 3.71
C GLY A 608 15.86 10.34 4.53
N GLY A 609 16.31 11.52 4.11
CA GLY A 609 16.14 12.79 4.83
C GLY A 609 17.42 13.25 5.56
N ALA A 610 17.38 14.45 6.14
CA ALA A 610 18.54 15.10 6.75
C ALA A 610 19.11 14.34 7.96
N GLU A 611 18.26 13.62 8.69
CA GLU A 611 18.62 12.82 9.88
C GLU A 611 18.79 11.33 9.58
N ALA A 612 18.66 10.90 8.32
CA ALA A 612 18.94 9.51 7.95
C ALA A 612 20.43 9.18 8.10
N PRO A 613 20.81 7.91 8.36
CA PRO A 613 22.20 7.50 8.33
C PRO A 613 22.70 7.78 6.93
N ARG A 614 23.77 8.56 6.84
CA ARG A 614 24.56 8.63 5.63
C ARG A 614 25.36 7.35 5.53
N SER A 615 24.71 6.28 5.14
CA SER A 615 25.34 5.02 4.83
C SER A 615 24.70 4.47 3.56
N TYR A 616 25.30 4.82 2.42
CA TYR A 616 25.61 3.94 1.30
C TYR A 616 26.68 4.60 0.42
#